data_AF-A2D9A6-F1
#
_entry.id   AF-A2D9A6-F1
#
_cell.length_a   1.000
_cell.length_b   1.000
_cell.length_c   1.000
_cell.angle_alpha   90.00
_cell.angle_beta   90.00
_cell.angle_gamma   90.00
#
_symmetry.space_group_name_H-M   'P 1'
#
loop_
_entity.id
_entity.type
_entity.pdbx_description
1 polymer ?
#
loop_
_entity_poly.entity_id
_entity_poly.type
_entity_poly.pdbx_seq_one_letter_code
_entity_poly.pdbx_strand_id
1 'polypeptide(L)'
;MKDYEQVMTRLHGLAGKVEYVTDYLKGLYGHNVTAVSLLSRAAKLEQELGITMDRLARRNRQALFCWFTENWDLILPILTRNSSKKILNESMSDCYINFLDVKQLLNYH
;
A
#
# COMPACT_ATOMS: atom_id res chain seq x y z
N MET A 1 -15.88 19.04 10.60
CA MET A 1 -14.45 19.31 10.86
C MET A 1 -13.74 18.17 11.61
N LYS A 2 -14.43 17.35 12.42
CA LYS A 2 -13.84 16.20 13.15
C LYS A 2 -13.28 15.07 12.27
N ASP A 3 -13.92 14.74 11.15
CA ASP A 3 -13.50 13.61 10.30
C ASP A 3 -12.12 13.82 9.66
N TYR A 4 -11.80 15.07 9.32
CA TYR A 4 -10.50 15.43 8.73
C TYR A 4 -9.38 15.28 9.75
N GLU A 5 -9.57 15.78 10.97
CA GLU A 5 -8.59 15.66 12.05
C GLU A 5 -8.32 14.19 12.41
N GLN A 6 -9.34 13.34 12.42
CA GLN A 6 -9.16 11.91 12.66
C GLN A 6 -8.30 11.23 11.58
N VAL A 7 -8.51 11.58 10.31
CA VAL A 7 -7.68 11.07 9.21
C VAL A 7 -6.25 11.58 9.34
N MET A 8 -6.04 12.86 9.67
CA MET A 8 -4.72 13.44 9.85
C MET A 8 -3.97 12.81 11.02
N THR A 9 -4.62 12.54 12.15
CA THR A 9 -4.01 11.85 13.30
C THR A 9 -3.61 10.41 12.94
N ARG A 10 -4.46 9.67 12.22
CA ARG A 10 -4.11 8.33 11.71
C ARG A 10 -2.90 8.38 10.77
N LEU A 11 -2.87 9.37 9.88
CA LEU A 11 -1.80 9.53 8.90
C LEU A 11 -0.47 9.90 9.58
N HIS A 12 -0.51 10.74 10.62
CA HIS A 12 0.66 11.09 11.42
C HIS A 12 1.24 9.90 12.19
N GLY A 13 0.39 9.00 12.71
CA GLY A 13 0.83 7.78 13.38
C GLY A 13 1.39 6.70 12.45
N LEU A 14 1.07 6.78 11.16
CA LEU A 14 1.51 5.85 10.10
C LEU A 14 2.55 6.49 9.16
N ALA A 15 3.06 7.67 9.52
CA ALA A 15 3.93 8.48 8.67
C ALA A 15 5.17 7.68 8.24
N GLY A 16 5.35 7.52 6.92
CA GLY A 16 6.37 6.67 6.29
C GLY A 16 5.81 5.40 5.63
N LYS A 17 4.89 4.67 6.29
CA LYS A 17 4.27 3.45 5.71
C LYS A 17 3.21 3.83 4.67
N VAL A 18 2.46 4.92 4.89
CA VAL A 18 1.39 5.36 3.97
C VAL A 18 1.94 5.73 2.60
N GLU A 19 3.06 6.46 2.54
CA GLU A 19 3.69 6.86 1.29
C GLU A 19 4.18 5.64 0.50
N TYR A 20 4.89 4.73 1.18
CA TYR A 20 5.33 3.47 0.60
C TYR A 20 4.16 2.66 0.01
N VAL A 21 3.10 2.47 0.78
CA VAL A 21 1.91 1.72 0.33
C VAL A 21 1.22 2.42 -0.83
N THR A 22 1.11 3.75 -0.77
CA THR A 22 0.53 4.55 -1.84
C THR A 22 1.31 4.38 -3.14
N ASP A 23 2.63 4.46 -3.08
CA ASP A 23 3.49 4.33 -4.26
C ASP A 23 3.54 2.90 -4.78
N TYR A 24 3.51 1.90 -3.90
CA TYR A 24 3.34 0.50 -4.31
C TYR A 24 2.02 0.27 -5.06
N LEU A 25 0.91 0.81 -4.55
CA LEU A 25 -0.40 0.67 -5.19
C LEU A 25 -0.45 1.39 -6.54
N LYS A 26 0.20 2.55 -6.66
CA LYS A 26 0.39 3.24 -7.96
C LYS A 26 1.25 2.40 -8.91
N GLY A 27 2.32 1.77 -8.44
CA GLY A 27 3.15 0.89 -9.26
C GLY A 27 2.38 -0.34 -9.75
N LEU A 28 1.59 -0.95 -8.87
CA LEU A 28 0.84 -2.17 -9.19
C LEU A 28 -0.35 -1.93 -10.14
N TYR A 29 -1.04 -0.81 -9.98
CA TYR A 29 -2.28 -0.52 -10.71
C TYR A 29 -2.16 0.58 -11.76
N GLY A 30 -0.99 1.21 -11.87
CA GLY A 30 -0.67 2.27 -12.83
C GLY A 30 -0.79 3.68 -12.22
N HIS A 31 -0.13 4.65 -12.86
CA HIS A 31 -0.07 6.03 -12.38
C HIS A 31 -1.46 6.72 -12.36
N ASN A 32 -2.40 6.26 -13.20
CA ASN A 32 -3.75 6.82 -13.36
C ASN A 32 -4.82 6.14 -12.51
N VAL A 33 -4.44 5.53 -11.39
CA VAL A 33 -5.39 4.89 -10.47
C VAL A 33 -6.35 5.91 -9.90
N THR A 34 -7.58 5.87 -10.40
CA THR A 34 -8.68 6.69 -9.91
C THR A 34 -9.16 6.17 -8.56
N ALA A 35 -9.68 7.06 -7.71
CA ALA A 35 -10.24 6.69 -6.41
C ALA A 35 -11.32 5.59 -6.52
N VAL A 36 -12.12 5.62 -7.59
CA VAL A 36 -13.15 4.61 -7.88
C VAL A 36 -12.54 3.23 -8.13
N SER A 37 -11.47 3.16 -8.94
CA SER A 37 -10.79 1.90 -9.21
C SER A 37 -10.14 1.33 -7.95
N LEU A 38 -9.51 2.17 -7.14
CA LEU A 38 -8.90 1.78 -5.87
C LEU A 38 -9.95 1.28 -4.87
N LEU A 39 -11.10 1.97 -4.79
CA LEU A 39 -12.22 1.60 -3.93
C LEU A 39 -12.81 0.25 -4.34
N SER A 40 -13.00 0.01 -5.63
CA SER A 40 -13.51 -1.27 -6.13
C SER A 40 -12.60 -2.46 -5.76
N ARG A 41 -11.28 -2.23 -5.73
CA ARG A 41 -10.30 -3.24 -5.32
C ARG A 41 -10.27 -3.43 -3.81
N ALA A 42 -10.36 -2.34 -3.07
CA ALA A 42 -10.47 -2.38 -1.62
C ALA A 42 -11.73 -3.16 -1.18
N ALA A 43 -12.85 -3.00 -1.87
CA ALA A 43 -14.07 -3.77 -1.61
C ALA A 43 -13.90 -5.28 -1.88
N LYS A 44 -13.12 -5.67 -2.90
CA LYS A 44 -12.79 -7.08 -3.14
C LYS A 44 -11.89 -7.63 -2.03
N LEU A 45 -10.89 -6.86 -1.60
CA LEU A 45 -10.01 -7.24 -0.50
C LEU A 45 -10.79 -7.33 0.83
N GLU A 46 -11.76 -6.46 1.07
CA GLU A 46 -12.70 -6.56 2.21
C GLU A 46 -13.45 -7.90 2.21
N GLN A 47 -13.92 -8.36 1.04
CA GLN A 47 -14.57 -9.66 0.91
C GLN A 47 -13.61 -10.84 1.08
N GLU A 48 -12.39 -10.77 0.53
CA GLU A 48 -11.40 -11.85 0.60
C GLU A 48 -10.79 -11.99 2.00
N LEU A 49 -10.57 -10.88 2.71
CA LEU A 49 -9.97 -10.86 4.05
C LEU A 49 -11.01 -10.91 5.18
N GLY A 50 -12.28 -10.62 4.89
CA GLY A 50 -13.32 -10.45 5.91
C GLY A 50 -13.13 -9.21 6.78
N ILE A 51 -12.37 -8.21 6.33
CA ILE A 51 -12.08 -6.98 7.08
C ILE A 51 -12.98 -5.86 6.58
N THR A 52 -13.76 -5.27 7.48
CA THR A 52 -14.69 -4.20 7.12
C THR A 52 -13.94 -2.89 6.84
N MET A 53 -14.32 -2.22 5.75
CA MET A 53 -13.82 -0.92 5.39
C MET A 53 -14.66 0.19 6.02
N ASP A 54 -14.01 1.09 6.75
CA ASP A 54 -14.66 2.24 7.38
C ASP A 54 -15.41 3.10 6.36
N ARG A 55 -16.53 3.69 6.79
CA ARG A 55 -17.30 4.67 5.99
C ARG A 55 -16.44 5.85 5.52
N LEU A 56 -15.44 6.25 6.31
CA LEU A 56 -14.48 7.30 5.96
C LEU A 56 -13.56 6.86 4.80
N ALA A 57 -13.01 5.64 4.85
CA ALA A 57 -12.19 5.08 3.78
C ALA A 57 -12.97 4.93 2.46
N ARG A 58 -14.28 4.68 2.53
CA ARG A 58 -15.13 4.62 1.32
C ARG A 58 -15.35 5.97 0.63
N ARG A 59 -15.22 7.09 1.35
CA ARG A 59 -15.54 8.45 0.84
C ARG A 59 -14.32 9.34 0.68
N ASN A 60 -13.25 9.08 1.42
CA ASN A 60 -12.03 9.88 1.42
C ASN A 60 -10.85 9.04 0.95
N ARG A 61 -10.21 9.48 -0.14
CA ARG A 61 -9.05 8.81 -0.75
C ARG A 61 -7.87 8.65 0.22
N GLN A 62 -7.60 9.65 1.07
CA GLN A 62 -6.53 9.55 2.07
C GLN A 62 -6.89 8.51 3.14
N ALA A 63 -8.13 8.50 3.63
CA ALA A 63 -8.59 7.49 4.57
C ALA A 63 -8.54 6.08 3.97
N LEU A 64 -8.78 5.94 2.66
CA LEU A 64 -8.62 4.69 1.93
C LEU A 64 -7.16 4.21 1.98
N PHE A 65 -6.19 5.09 1.71
CA PHE A 65 -4.78 4.74 1.83
C PHE A 65 -4.37 4.38 3.26
N CYS A 66 -4.91 5.07 4.27
CA CYS A 66 -4.71 4.68 5.67
C CYS A 66 -5.23 3.26 5.92
N TRP A 67 -6.44 2.92 5.46
CA TRP A 67 -6.98 1.56 5.61
C TRP A 67 -6.10 0.49 4.93
N PHE A 68 -5.58 0.76 3.74
CA PHE A 68 -4.62 -0.12 3.08
C PHE A 68 -3.33 -0.28 3.88
N THR A 69 -2.88 0.79 4.52
CA THR A 69 -1.63 0.82 5.29
C THR A 69 -1.78 0.08 6.63
N GLU A 70 -2.91 0.25 7.30
CA GLU A 70 -3.29 -0.43 8.54
C GLU A 70 -3.37 -1.95 8.32
N ASN A 71 -3.93 -2.36 7.19
CA ASN A 71 -4.14 -3.78 6.85
C ASN A 71 -3.05 -4.33 5.90
N TRP A 72 -1.94 -3.61 5.75
CA TRP A 72 -0.93 -3.91 4.73
C TRP A 72 -0.37 -5.33 4.84
N ASP A 73 -0.16 -5.80 6.06
CA ASP A 73 0.48 -7.10 6.31
C ASP A 73 -0.41 -8.27 5.85
N LEU A 74 -1.73 -8.05 5.80
CA LEU A 74 -2.72 -9.01 5.28
C LEU A 74 -2.96 -8.83 3.78
N ILE A 75 -2.90 -7.59 3.28
CA ILE A 75 -3.15 -7.25 1.88
C ILE A 75 -1.96 -7.64 0.99
N LEU A 76 -0.72 -7.39 1.44
CA LEU A 76 0.51 -7.64 0.69
C LEU A 76 0.59 -9.07 0.12
N PRO A 77 0.41 -10.17 0.89
CA PRO A 77 0.50 -11.51 0.34
C PRO A 77 -0.55 -11.79 -0.75
N ILE A 78 -1.74 -11.19 -0.66
CA ILE A 78 -2.79 -11.32 -1.69
C ILE A 78 -2.39 -10.57 -2.97
N LEU A 79 -1.84 -9.36 -2.82
CA LEU A 79 -1.35 -8.57 -3.95
C LEU A 79 -0.16 -9.26 -4.64
N THR A 80 0.78 -9.80 -3.88
CA THR A 80 1.97 -10.48 -4.41
C THR A 80 1.63 -11.81 -5.08
N ARG A 81 0.66 -12.56 -4.55
CA ARG A 81 0.17 -13.79 -5.17
C ARG A 81 -0.49 -13.54 -6.53
N ASN A 82 -1.13 -12.38 -6.69
CA ASN A 82 -1.74 -11.97 -7.95
C ASN A 82 -0.73 -11.35 -8.94
N SER A 83 0.34 -10.71 -8.44
CA SER A 83 1.40 -10.13 -9.27
C SER A 83 2.34 -11.19 -9.85
N SER A 84 2.40 -12.41 -9.29
CA SER A 84 3.20 -13.52 -9.83
C SER A 84 2.79 -13.94 -11.25
N LYS A 85 1.63 -13.48 -11.75
CA LYS A 85 1.20 -13.67 -13.15
C LYS A 85 1.60 -12.51 -14.08
N LYS A 86 2.27 -11.48 -13.55
CA LYS A 86 2.60 -10.23 -14.26
C LYS A 86 4.03 -9.71 -14.03
N ILE A 87 4.90 -10.43 -13.31
CA ILE A 87 6.33 -10.06 -13.21
C ILE A 87 7.06 -10.54 -14.46
N LEU A 88 6.86 -9.82 -15.55
CA LEU A 88 7.78 -9.63 -16.68
C LEU A 88 7.26 -8.33 -17.32
N ASN A 89 8.08 -7.27 -17.31
CA ASN A 89 7.81 -5.90 -17.81
C ASN A 89 7.21 -5.00 -16.71
N GLU A 90 7.84 -3.97 -16.15
CA GLU A 90 9.00 -3.16 -16.54
C GLU A 90 9.64 -2.54 -15.27
N SER A 91 10.97 -2.54 -15.24
CA SER A 91 11.87 -1.48 -14.75
C SER A 91 11.53 -0.79 -13.41
N MET A 92 11.92 -1.44 -12.32
CA MET A 92 12.09 -0.82 -11.01
C MET A 92 13.43 -0.06 -11.01
N SER A 93 13.39 1.26 -11.19
CA SER A 93 14.55 2.14 -10.99
C SER A 93 14.57 2.65 -9.55
N ASP A 94 15.61 2.24 -8.83
CA ASP A 94 16.32 2.85 -7.70
C ASP A 94 15.55 3.59 -6.59
N CYS A 95 15.55 3.00 -5.37
CA CYS A 95 15.91 3.66 -4.09
C CYS A 95 15.82 2.71 -2.87
N TYR A 96 15.42 1.44 -3.01
CA TYR A 96 15.44 0.54 -1.85
C TYR A 96 16.89 0.09 -1.58
N ILE A 97 17.60 0.79 -0.69
CA ILE A 97 18.80 0.25 -0.05
C ILE A 97 18.36 -1.04 0.65
N ASN A 98 18.59 -2.17 -0.01
CA ASN A 98 18.35 -3.47 0.58
C ASN A 98 19.30 -3.61 1.76
N PHE A 99 18.76 -3.73 2.98
CA PHE A 99 19.51 -4.07 4.19
C PHE A 99 20.30 -5.40 4.05
N LEU A 100 19.95 -6.22 3.05
CA LEU A 100 20.67 -7.43 2.67
C LEU A 100 22.04 -7.16 1.99
N ASP A 101 22.23 -5.98 1.41
CA ASP A 101 23.44 -5.60 0.67
C ASP A 101 24.58 -5.16 1.62
N VAL A 102 24.22 -4.56 2.76
CA VAL A 102 25.19 -4.15 3.80
C VAL A 102 25.89 -5.36 4.43
N LYS A 103 25.22 -6.53 4.51
CA LYS A 103 25.84 -7.75 5.03
C LYS A 103 26.92 -8.33 4.11
N GLN A 104 26.94 -7.98 2.83
CA GLN A 104 27.96 -8.45 1.90
C GLN A 104 29.25 -7.61 1.96
N LEU A 105 29.17 -6.39 2.48
CA LEU A 105 30.33 -5.49 2.65
C LEU A 105 31.19 -5.80 3.90
N LEU A 106 30.69 -6.64 4.82
CA LEU A 106 31.40 -7.02 6.04
C LEU A 106 32.11 -8.38 5.95
N ASN A 107 32.03 -9.06 4.80
CA ASN A 107 32.66 -10.36 4.57
C ASN A 107 33.87 -10.28 3.62
N TYR A 108 34.73 -9.28 3.81
CA TYR A 108 36.12 -9.35 3.33
C TYR A 108 37.03 -9.31 4.55
N HIS A 109 37.44 -10.50 4.98
CA HIS A 109 38.58 -10.73 5.88
C HIS A 109 39.68 -11.41 5.08
#